data_AF-R6YJI8-F1
#
_entry.id   AF-R6YJI8-F1
#
_cell.length_a   1.000
_cell.length_b   1.000
_cell.length_c   1.000
_cell.angle_alpha   90.00
_cell.angle_beta   90.00
_cell.angle_gamma   90.00
#
_symmetry.space_group_name_H-M   'P 1'
#
loop_
_entity.id
_entity.type
_entity.pdbx_description
1 polymer ?
#
loop_
_entity_poly.entity_id
_entity_poly.type
_entity_poly.pdbx_seq_one_letter_code
_entity_poly.pdbx_strand_id
1 'polypeptide(L)'
;MTDSYNVSYSVDALGDLREIYSYIANELLVPETAAAQLGRIRKEVRSLDFMPARYTLVEWEPWHSMKMHQLPVDNFIVYYLVDDKERTVTVARIFYGGRDIEGIINSNK
;
A
#
# COMPACT_ATOMS: atom_id res chain seq x y z
N MET A 1 -8.81 24.67 -9.96
CA MET A 1 -7.72 23.98 -9.22
C MET A 1 -8.31 22.67 -8.78
N THR A 2 -7.82 21.55 -9.30
CA THR A 2 -8.31 20.23 -8.90
C THR A 2 -7.79 19.96 -7.49
N ASP A 3 -8.68 19.66 -6.55
CA ASP A 3 -8.33 19.30 -5.16
C ASP A 3 -7.54 17.97 -5.15
N SER A 4 -6.21 18.05 -5.30
CA SER A 4 -5.32 16.91 -5.31
C SER A 4 -4.65 16.69 -3.96
N TYR A 5 -4.49 15.45 -3.55
CA TYR A 5 -3.73 15.05 -2.37
C TYR A 5 -2.27 14.81 -2.71
N ASN A 6 -1.37 15.16 -1.79
CA ASN A 6 0.03 14.78 -1.90
C ASN A 6 0.22 13.34 -1.41
N VAL A 7 0.68 12.46 -2.30
CA VAL A 7 0.86 11.03 -2.01
C VAL A 7 2.33 10.74 -1.68
N SER A 8 2.56 10.16 -0.51
CA SER A 8 3.89 9.80 -0.01
C SER A 8 3.93 8.36 0.51
N TYR A 9 5.14 7.84 0.69
CA TYR A 9 5.38 6.49 1.21
C TYR A 9 6.08 6.60 2.57
N SER A 10 5.67 5.76 3.51
CA SER A 10 6.44 5.50 4.73
C SER A 10 7.76 4.78 4.40
N VAL A 11 8.69 4.77 5.36
CA VAL A 11 9.93 3.99 5.25
C VAL A 11 9.61 2.50 5.10
N ASP A 12 8.63 1.99 5.84
CA ASP A 12 8.23 0.58 5.78
C ASP A 12 7.64 0.23 4.42
N ALA A 13 6.80 1.08 3.83
CA ALA A 13 6.24 0.85 2.50
C ALA A 13 7.32 0.83 1.40
N LEU A 14 8.36 1.66 1.53
CA LEU A 14 9.52 1.59 0.64
C LEU A 14 10.31 0.29 0.82
N GLY A 15 10.42 -0.20 2.06
CA GLY A 15 10.96 -1.52 2.39
C GLY A 15 10.16 -2.64 1.74
N ASP A 16 8.84 -2.63 1.92
CA ASP A 16 7.92 -3.61 1.34
C ASP A 16 8.06 -3.66 -0.19
N LEU A 17 8.13 -2.51 -0.90
CA LEU A 17 8.38 -2.47 -2.35
C LEU A 17 9.71 -3.12 -2.74
N ARG A 18 10.76 -2.91 -1.96
CA ARG A 18 12.09 -3.48 -2.20
C ARG A 18 12.08 -5.00 -2.00
N GLU A 19 11.39 -5.48 -0.97
CA GLU A 19 11.23 -6.91 -0.70
C GLU A 19 10.42 -7.58 -1.80
N ILE A 20 9.30 -7.00 -2.21
CA ILE A 20 8.48 -7.49 -3.32
C ILE A 20 9.31 -7.62 -4.59
N TYR A 21 10.09 -6.57 -4.93
CA TYR A 21 10.96 -6.63 -6.09
C TYR A 21 12.01 -7.74 -5.94
N SER A 22 12.70 -7.80 -4.80
CA SER A 22 13.79 -8.75 -4.57
C SER A 22 13.31 -10.20 -4.62
N TYR A 23 12.15 -10.49 -4.02
CA TYR A 23 11.53 -11.81 -4.06
C TYR A 23 11.23 -12.23 -5.51
N ILE A 24 10.51 -11.39 -6.27
CA ILE A 24 10.10 -11.73 -7.64
C ILE A 24 11.31 -11.78 -8.59
N ALA A 25 12.24 -10.83 -8.49
CA ALA A 25 13.38 -10.73 -9.39
C ALA A 25 14.47 -11.76 -9.10
N ASN A 26 14.79 -12.00 -7.81
CA ASN A 26 15.97 -12.75 -7.41
C ASN A 26 15.63 -14.17 -6.94
N GLU A 27 14.46 -14.40 -6.35
CA GLU A 27 14.07 -15.74 -5.90
C GLU A 27 13.24 -16.46 -6.97
N LEU A 28 12.27 -15.77 -7.58
CA LEU A 28 11.48 -16.33 -8.69
C LEU A 28 12.16 -16.15 -10.06
N LEU A 29 13.31 -15.45 -10.11
CA LEU A 29 14.13 -15.24 -11.32
C LEU A 29 13.39 -14.58 -12.48
N VAL A 30 12.40 -13.73 -12.19
CA VAL A 30 11.58 -13.03 -13.20
C VAL A 30 11.60 -11.50 -13.02
N PRO A 31 12.76 -10.84 -13.25
CA PRO A 31 12.96 -9.41 -12.97
C PRO A 31 12.04 -8.47 -13.77
N GLU A 32 11.68 -8.83 -15.00
CA GLU A 32 10.74 -8.04 -15.81
C GLU A 32 9.34 -8.01 -15.16
N THR A 33 8.92 -9.13 -14.57
CA THR A 33 7.66 -9.23 -13.82
C THR A 33 7.73 -8.39 -12.55
N ALA A 34 8.87 -8.38 -11.85
CA ALA A 34 9.08 -7.54 -10.68
C ALA A 34 8.94 -6.05 -11.02
N ALA A 35 9.59 -5.60 -12.09
CA ALA A 35 9.52 -4.21 -12.56
C ALA A 35 8.09 -3.82 -12.97
N ALA A 36 7.40 -4.70 -13.71
CA ALA A 36 6.01 -4.48 -14.11
C ALA A 36 5.05 -4.40 -12.90
N GLN A 37 5.24 -5.27 -11.91
CA GLN A 37 4.42 -5.27 -10.69
C GLN A 37 4.60 -3.99 -9.88
N LEU A 38 5.85 -3.55 -9.66
CA LEU A 38 6.13 -2.28 -8.99
C LEU A 38 5.56 -1.09 -9.78
N GLY A 39 5.62 -1.14 -11.11
CA GLY A 39 5.01 -0.14 -11.98
C GLY A 39 3.49 -0.01 -11.76
N ARG A 40 2.78 -1.14 -11.69
CA ARG A 40 1.33 -1.16 -11.39
C ARG A 40 1.03 -0.59 -10.01
N ILE A 41 1.74 -1.04 -8.97
CA ILE A 41 1.57 -0.52 -7.61
C ILE A 41 1.77 1.00 -7.57
N ARG A 42 2.87 1.52 -8.14
CA ARG A 42 3.15 2.95 -8.14
C ARG A 42 2.12 3.77 -8.92
N LYS A 43 1.55 3.21 -10.00
CA LYS A 43 0.49 3.84 -10.78
C LYS A 43 -0.80 3.95 -9.95
N GLU A 44 -1.22 2.85 -9.33
CA GLU A 44 -2.44 2.83 -8.51
C GLU A 44 -2.28 3.71 -7.27
N VAL A 45 -1.13 3.69 -6.59
CA VAL A 45 -0.83 4.61 -5.49
C VAL A 45 -0.92 6.07 -5.92
N ARG A 46 -0.37 6.42 -7.09
CA ARG A 46 -0.42 7.81 -7.58
C ARG A 46 -1.86 8.29 -7.79
N SER A 47 -2.76 7.40 -8.22
CA SER A 47 -4.17 7.72 -8.41
C SER A 47 -4.93 8.05 -7.11
N LEU A 48 -4.30 7.84 -5.94
CA LEU A 48 -4.85 8.28 -4.65
C LEU A 48 -4.76 9.81 -4.47
N ASP A 49 -4.08 10.52 -5.38
CA ASP A 49 -4.13 11.98 -5.43
C ASP A 49 -5.56 12.51 -5.61
N PHE A 50 -6.45 11.72 -6.20
CA PHE A 50 -7.85 12.08 -6.43
C PHE A 50 -8.80 11.17 -5.66
N MET A 51 -9.65 11.75 -4.79
CA MET A 51 -10.62 11.00 -3.96
C MET A 51 -9.99 9.77 -3.26
N PRO A 52 -8.97 9.95 -2.42
CA PRO A 52 -8.31 8.83 -1.75
C PRO A 52 -9.23 8.03 -0.84
N ALA A 53 -10.30 8.63 -0.31
CA ALA A 53 -11.28 7.92 0.54
C ALA A 53 -12.22 6.97 -0.24
N ARG A 54 -12.03 6.80 -1.57
CA ARG A 54 -12.91 5.96 -2.41
C ARG A 54 -12.78 4.45 -2.16
N TYR A 55 -11.69 4.00 -1.56
CA TYR A 55 -11.48 2.58 -1.24
C TYR A 55 -11.94 2.28 0.18
N THR A 56 -12.26 1.02 0.45
CA THR A 56 -12.84 0.61 1.73
C THR A 56 -11.82 0.73 2.88
N LEU A 57 -12.35 0.89 4.09
CA LEU A 57 -11.57 0.81 5.32
C LEU A 57 -11.23 -0.66 5.64
N VAL A 58 -10.17 -0.84 6.42
CA VAL A 58 -9.87 -2.10 7.10
C VAL A 58 -10.88 -2.32 8.22
N GLU A 59 -11.37 -3.55 8.36
CA GLU A 59 -12.43 -3.91 9.30
C GLU A 59 -11.91 -4.49 10.64
N TRP A 60 -10.61 -4.76 10.74
CA TRP A 60 -9.97 -5.36 11.90
C TRP A 60 -9.01 -4.40 12.62
N GLU A 61 -8.80 -4.64 13.91
CA GLU A 61 -7.96 -3.81 14.77
C GLU A 61 -6.48 -4.22 14.72
N PRO A 62 -5.53 -3.27 14.85
CA PRO A 62 -5.72 -1.85 15.25
C PRO A 62 -6.06 -0.89 14.10
N TRP A 63 -6.06 -1.38 12.86
CA TRP A 63 -6.12 -0.54 11.67
C TRP A 63 -7.50 0.04 11.39
N HIS A 64 -8.56 -0.62 11.85
CA HIS A 64 -9.91 -0.10 11.80
C HIS A 64 -10.03 1.23 12.55
N SER A 65 -9.61 1.26 13.83
CA SER A 65 -9.63 2.49 14.64
C SER A 65 -8.72 3.60 14.08
N MET A 66 -7.67 3.23 13.33
CA MET A 66 -6.79 4.19 12.65
C MET A 66 -7.36 4.74 11.34
N LYS A 67 -8.55 4.27 10.90
CA LYS A 67 -9.13 4.60 9.59
C LYS A 67 -8.20 4.24 8.42
N MET A 68 -7.50 3.12 8.53
CA MET A 68 -6.67 2.60 7.46
C MET A 68 -7.55 2.21 6.26
N HIS A 69 -7.22 2.70 5.07
CA HIS A 69 -7.83 2.26 3.83
C HIS A 69 -7.02 1.13 3.19
N GLN A 70 -7.68 0.31 2.38
CA GLN A 70 -7.06 -0.77 1.62
C GLN A 70 -7.34 -0.65 0.13
N LEU A 71 -6.26 -0.67 -0.66
CA LEU A 71 -6.27 -0.62 -2.11
C LEU A 71 -5.69 -1.94 -2.67
N PRO A 72 -6.54 -2.83 -3.20
CA PRO A 72 -6.07 -4.03 -3.90
C PRO A 72 -5.39 -3.67 -5.22
N VAL A 73 -4.21 -4.24 -5.46
CA VAL A 73 -3.45 -4.12 -6.71
C VAL A 73 -2.93 -5.51 -7.10
N ASP A 74 -3.60 -6.15 -8.06
CA ASP A 74 -3.37 -7.56 -8.41
C ASP A 74 -3.45 -8.45 -7.16
N ASN A 75 -2.36 -9.16 -6.83
CA ASN A 75 -2.24 -10.02 -5.66
C ASN A 75 -1.67 -9.30 -4.43
N PHE A 76 -1.56 -7.97 -4.46
CA PHE A 76 -1.05 -7.16 -3.35
C PHE A 76 -2.13 -6.24 -2.80
N ILE A 77 -1.99 -5.84 -1.54
CA ILE A 77 -2.86 -4.87 -0.89
C ILE A 77 -1.98 -3.73 -0.37
N VAL A 78 -2.31 -2.51 -0.80
CA VAL A 78 -1.70 -1.27 -0.34
C VAL A 78 -2.55 -0.72 0.80
N TYR A 79 -1.94 -0.50 1.96
CA TYR A 79 -2.58 0.12 3.11
C TYR A 79 -2.12 1.57 3.25
N TYR A 80 -3.07 2.49 3.40
CA TYR A 80 -2.76 3.92 3.45
C TYR A 80 -3.72 4.69 4.36
N LEU A 81 -3.23 5.84 4.82
CA LEU A 81 -3.98 6.81 5.60
C LEU A 81 -4.24 8.07 4.78
N VAL A 82 -5.37 8.71 5.05
CA VAL A 82 -5.78 9.97 4.43
C VAL A 82 -5.87 11.04 5.51
N ASP A 83 -5.17 12.15 5.30
CA ASP A 83 -5.36 13.37 6.07
C ASP A 83 -6.04 14.42 5.17
N ASP A 84 -7.34 14.64 5.40
CA ASP A 84 -8.14 15.60 4.63
C ASP A 84 -7.79 17.06 4.96
N LYS A 85 -7.21 17.34 6.14
CA LYS A 85 -6.84 18.71 6.53
C LYS A 85 -5.56 19.12 5.81
N GLU A 86 -4.55 18.25 5.86
CA GLU A 86 -3.27 18.47 5.20
C GLU A 86 -3.28 18.09 3.72
N ARG A 87 -4.37 17.48 3.24
CA ARG A 87 -4.52 16.92 1.88
C ARG A 87 -3.36 15.98 1.56
N THR A 88 -3.06 15.06 2.47
CA THR A 88 -2.00 14.06 2.28
C THR A 88 -2.53 12.64 2.28
N VAL A 89 -1.85 11.79 1.53
CA VAL A 89 -2.02 10.34 1.55
C VAL A 89 -0.68 9.73 1.92
N THR A 90 -0.67 8.92 2.97
CA THR A 90 0.52 8.22 3.42
C THR A 90 0.32 6.73 3.20
N VAL A 91 1.06 6.15 2.26
CA VAL A 91 1.14 4.70 2.10
C VAL A 91 1.93 4.12 3.26
N ALA A 92 1.25 3.37 4.12
CA ALA A 92 1.80 2.85 5.36
C ALA A 92 2.54 1.52 5.13
N ARG A 93 1.92 0.58 4.43
CA ARG A 93 2.44 -0.79 4.19
C ARG A 93 1.91 -1.37 2.88
N ILE A 94 2.62 -2.36 2.33
CA ILE A 94 2.22 -3.10 1.13
C ILE A 94 2.46 -4.59 1.36
N PHE A 95 1.40 -5.40 1.28
CA PHE A 95 1.48 -6.83 1.55
C PHE A 95 1.01 -7.65 0.36
N TYR A 96 1.52 -8.89 0.24
CA TYR A 96 0.89 -9.90 -0.59
C TYR A 96 -0.45 -10.31 0.06
N GLY A 97 -1.54 -10.22 -0.70
CA GLY A 97 -2.91 -10.39 -0.19
C GLY A 97 -3.23 -11.81 0.29
N GLY A 98 -2.42 -12.81 -0.09
CA GLY A 98 -2.57 -14.18 0.41
C GLY A 98 -1.93 -14.45 1.78
N ARG A 99 -1.33 -13.45 2.44
CA ARG A 99 -0.76 -13.59 3.79
C ARG A 99 -1.81 -13.29 4.86
N ASP A 100 -1.61 -13.85 6.06
CA ASP A 100 -2.33 -13.43 7.26
C ASP A 100 -1.78 -12.08 7.76
N ILE A 101 -2.27 -10.99 7.14
CA ILE A 101 -1.80 -9.63 7.41
C ILE A 101 -2.20 -9.19 8.82
N GLU A 102 -3.42 -9.53 9.27
CA GLU A 102 -3.88 -9.23 10.63
C GLU A 102 -2.98 -9.89 11.67
N GLY A 103 -2.65 -11.18 11.48
CA GLY A 103 -1.73 -11.90 12.35
C GLY A 103 -0.33 -11.28 12.39
N ILE A 104 0.22 -10.86 11.24
CA ILE A 104 1.52 -10.18 11.16
C ILE A 104 1.52 -8.87 11.94
N ILE A 105 0.47 -8.06 11.81
CA ILE A 105 0.37 -6.76 12.49
C ILE A 105 0.18 -6.94 14.00
N ASN A 106 -0.63 -7.91 14.41
CA ASN A 106 -0.88 -8.18 15.82
C ASN A 106 0.28 -8.86 16.54
N SER A 107 1.16 -9.56 15.82
CA SER A 107 2.33 -10.25 16.38
C SER A 107 3.54 -9.33 16.61
N ASN A 108 3.54 -8.11 16.07
CA ASN A 108 4.59 -7.10 16.27
C ASN A 108 4.34 -6.23 17.53
N LYS A 109 3.60 -6.73 18.51
CA LYS A 109 3.37 -6.08 19.81
C LYS A 109 4.42 -6.45 20.84
#